data_AF-A0AAE1F9J0-F1
#
_entry.id   AF-A0AAE1F9J0-F1
#
_cell.length_a   1.000
_cell.length_b   1.000
_cell.length_c   1.000
_cell.angle_alpha   90.00
_cell.angle_beta   90.00
_cell.angle_gamma   90.00
#
_symmetry.space_group_name_H-M   'P 1'
#
loop_
_entity.id
_entity.type
_entity.pdbx_description
1 polymer ?
#
loop_
_entity_poly.entity_id
_entity_poly.type
_entity_poly.pdbx_seq_one_letter_code
_entity_poly.pdbx_strand_id
1 'polypeptide(L)'
;MPLKMKKQEFLSNNDNKQRFINMLSECLERTGFQVHNADGDADVLIAQTAVMAAKKHRTVLVGDDTDLLILLLHLYQCGELYFMSEPRKSSSSSSHKYLNIGRACGILAQDVTSNILFTHAILGCDTTSRVFGVGKSVSLRLVQESPIFREQASVFRKVSATKDEIIAAGEKAMGLLCKGGVTDSLNELRLKRFHAQVTDNKTAIHPRNLPPTSSSTKFHSLRVYHQVQEWMGNSLPPEEWGWRIQDGHFIPIHSDQDPAPQFLLELVRCKCKSGCSTMRCPCRRQGLDCTLACLECRGACANMCSHHQDDSEDIE
;
A
#
# COMPACT_ATOMS: atom_id res chain seq x y z
N MET A 1 -25.36 34.48 -6.68
CA MET A 1 -25.83 33.73 -7.86
C MET A 1 -25.46 32.26 -7.65
N PRO A 2 -26.38 31.30 -7.79
CA PRO A 2 -26.03 29.89 -7.63
C PRO A 2 -25.04 29.47 -8.73
N LEU A 3 -23.96 28.79 -8.34
CA LEU A 3 -23.01 28.18 -9.26
C LEU A 3 -23.74 27.17 -10.15
N LYS A 4 -23.65 27.34 -11.47
CA LYS A 4 -24.33 26.48 -12.45
C LYS A 4 -23.52 25.23 -12.86
N MET A 5 -22.35 25.02 -12.27
CA MET A 5 -21.46 23.89 -12.59
C MET A 5 -21.59 22.74 -11.61
N LYS A 6 -21.18 21.54 -12.02
CA LYS A 6 -21.22 20.35 -11.15
C LYS A 6 -20.16 20.46 -10.05
N LYS A 7 -20.45 19.92 -8.86
CA LYS A 7 -19.50 19.88 -7.73
C LYS A 7 -18.14 19.28 -8.12
N GLN A 8 -18.14 18.15 -8.83
CA GLN A 8 -16.90 17.50 -9.26
C GLN A 8 -16.05 18.39 -10.17
N GLU A 9 -16.68 19.09 -11.12
CA GLU A 9 -16.02 19.98 -12.06
C GLU A 9 -15.44 21.23 -11.35
N PHE A 10 -16.18 21.76 -10.37
CA PHE A 10 -15.69 22.85 -9.54
C PHE A 10 -14.46 22.42 -8.74
N LEU A 11 -14.54 21.26 -8.07
CA LEU A 11 -13.47 20.73 -7.22
C LEU A 11 -12.30 20.12 -8.00
N SER A 12 -12.43 19.85 -9.30
CA SER A 12 -11.27 19.39 -10.10
C SER A 12 -10.33 20.52 -10.48
N ASN A 13 -10.77 21.78 -10.39
CA ASN A 13 -9.94 22.96 -10.67
C ASN A 13 -9.26 23.45 -9.38
N ASN A 14 -7.92 23.52 -9.39
CA ASN A 14 -7.12 23.90 -8.23
C ASN A 14 -7.35 25.35 -7.77
N ASP A 15 -7.53 26.29 -8.71
CA ASP A 15 -7.80 27.70 -8.37
C ASP A 15 -9.17 27.84 -7.69
N ASN A 16 -10.19 27.12 -8.18
CA ASN A 16 -11.51 27.11 -7.58
C ASN A 16 -11.49 26.52 -6.16
N LYS A 17 -10.76 25.41 -5.96
CA LYS A 17 -10.53 24.84 -4.64
C LYS A 17 -9.90 25.86 -3.69
N GLN A 18 -8.81 26.50 -4.10
CA GLN A 18 -8.11 27.45 -3.25
C GLN A 18 -8.98 28.65 -2.89
N ARG A 19 -9.68 29.23 -3.89
CA ARG A 19 -10.61 30.35 -3.65
C ARG A 19 -11.74 29.96 -2.72
N PHE A 20 -12.27 28.75 -2.85
CA PHE A 20 -13.33 28.24 -1.98
C PHE A 20 -12.84 28.07 -0.54
N ILE A 21 -11.65 27.50 -0.36
CA ILE A 21 -11.01 27.38 0.96
C ILE A 21 -10.85 28.77 1.59
N ASN A 22 -10.23 29.72 0.88
CA ASN A 22 -10.01 31.08 1.40
C ASN A 22 -11.33 31.76 1.79
N MET A 23 -12.36 31.69 0.93
CA MET A 23 -13.67 32.25 1.21
C MET A 23 -14.33 31.62 2.44
N LEU A 24 -14.25 30.29 2.58
CA LEU A 24 -14.80 29.58 3.73
C LEU A 24 -14.07 29.94 5.02
N SER A 25 -12.74 29.98 4.98
CA SER A 25 -11.89 30.37 6.11
C SER A 25 -12.25 31.78 6.61
N GLU A 26 -12.34 32.76 5.72
CA GLU A 26 -12.76 34.13 6.09
C GLU A 26 -14.19 34.17 6.68
N CYS A 27 -15.11 33.35 6.18
CA CYS A 27 -16.48 33.29 6.69
C CYS A 27 -16.53 32.73 8.13
N LEU A 28 -15.79 31.66 8.37
CA LEU A 28 -15.66 31.04 9.69
C LEU A 28 -14.98 31.98 10.68
N GLU A 29 -13.91 32.66 10.27
CA GLU A 29 -13.21 33.64 11.11
C GLU A 29 -14.13 34.82 11.48
N ARG A 30 -14.91 35.35 10.52
CA ARG A 30 -15.90 36.41 10.80
C ARG A 30 -16.99 35.99 11.79
N THR A 31 -17.26 34.69 11.92
CA THR A 31 -18.23 34.15 12.89
C THR A 31 -17.58 33.76 14.22
N GLY A 32 -16.28 34.04 14.41
CA GLY A 32 -15.55 33.84 15.65
C GLY A 32 -14.86 32.47 15.79
N PHE A 33 -14.83 31.66 14.73
CA PHE A 33 -14.07 30.41 14.73
C PHE A 33 -12.59 30.67 14.44
N GLN A 34 -11.73 29.87 15.06
CA GLN A 34 -10.33 29.80 14.67
C GLN A 34 -10.17 28.84 13.49
N VAL A 35 -9.50 29.28 12.44
CA VAL A 35 -9.25 28.48 11.25
C VAL A 35 -7.75 28.29 11.05
N HIS A 36 -7.35 27.09 10.68
CA HIS A 36 -5.97 26.74 10.32
C HIS A 36 -5.99 26.09 8.94
N ASN A 37 -5.15 26.58 8.02
CA ASN A 37 -4.98 25.99 6.70
C ASN A 37 -3.68 25.19 6.67
N ALA A 38 -3.70 24.01 6.06
CA ALA A 38 -2.52 23.21 5.78
C ALA A 38 -2.02 23.48 4.36
N ASP A 39 -0.71 23.40 4.14
CA ASP A 39 -0.10 23.55 2.80
C ASP A 39 -0.35 22.32 1.89
N GLY A 40 -0.67 21.18 2.49
CA GLY A 40 -0.95 19.92 1.81
C GLY A 40 -2.06 19.15 2.53
N ASP A 41 -1.80 17.89 2.83
CA ASP A 41 -2.71 17.08 3.64
C ASP A 41 -2.91 17.67 5.04
N ALA A 42 -4.15 17.68 5.53
CA ALA A 42 -4.51 18.37 6.78
C ALA A 42 -4.49 17.45 8.01
N ASP A 43 -4.37 16.13 7.86
CA ASP A 43 -4.65 15.19 8.94
C ASP A 43 -3.69 15.36 10.12
N VAL A 44 -2.41 15.57 9.83
CA VAL A 44 -1.38 15.81 10.85
C VAL A 44 -1.68 17.10 11.60
N LEU A 45 -2.00 18.19 10.89
CA LEU A 45 -2.32 19.48 11.50
C LEU A 45 -3.56 19.38 12.38
N ILE A 46 -4.60 18.67 11.93
CA ILE A 46 -5.84 18.45 12.68
C ILE A 46 -5.54 17.67 13.97
N ALA A 47 -4.82 16.54 13.87
CA ALA A 47 -4.49 15.71 15.02
C ALA A 47 -3.57 16.44 16.02
N GLN A 48 -2.55 17.15 15.55
CA GLN A 48 -1.66 17.96 16.39
C GLN A 48 -2.41 19.07 17.11
N THR A 49 -3.29 19.78 16.41
CA THR A 49 -4.13 20.83 17.00
C THR A 49 -5.00 20.27 18.13
N ALA A 50 -5.64 19.11 17.91
CA ALA A 50 -6.46 18.47 18.92
C ALA A 50 -5.65 17.99 20.15
N VAL A 51 -4.47 17.40 19.94
CA VAL A 51 -3.56 16.99 21.03
C VAL A 51 -3.08 18.21 21.82
N MET A 52 -2.74 19.31 21.15
CA MET A 52 -2.33 20.55 21.81
C MET A 52 -3.45 21.19 22.62
N ALA A 53 -4.69 21.20 22.09
CA ALA A 53 -5.85 21.69 22.80
C ALA A 53 -6.17 20.82 24.04
N ALA A 54 -6.03 19.50 23.94
CA ALA A 54 -6.29 18.54 25.01
C ALA A 54 -5.45 18.78 26.28
N LYS A 55 -4.28 19.43 26.15
CA LYS A 55 -3.42 19.81 27.29
C LYS A 55 -4.06 20.84 28.21
N LYS A 56 -5.00 21.64 27.69
CA LYS A 56 -5.64 22.74 28.42
C LYS A 56 -7.14 22.55 28.61
N HIS A 57 -7.78 21.89 27.66
CA HIS A 57 -9.24 21.76 27.60
C HIS A 57 -9.64 20.35 27.22
N ARG A 58 -10.77 19.88 27.74
CA ARG A 58 -11.41 18.68 27.22
C ARG A 58 -11.70 18.88 25.73
N THR A 59 -11.13 18.03 24.89
CA THR A 59 -11.12 18.21 23.44
C THR A 59 -11.75 17.01 22.76
N VAL A 60 -12.60 17.28 21.75
CA VAL A 60 -13.17 16.27 20.87
C VAL A 60 -12.71 16.58 19.45
N LEU A 61 -11.98 15.67 18.83
CA LEU A 61 -11.72 15.70 17.40
C LEU A 61 -12.91 15.04 16.69
N VAL A 62 -13.48 15.72 15.71
CA VAL A 62 -14.58 15.21 14.89
C VAL A 62 -14.07 14.94 13.48
N GLY A 63 -14.24 13.71 13.01
CA GLY A 63 -13.84 13.31 11.66
C GLY A 63 -14.15 11.85 11.38
N ASP A 64 -14.31 11.50 10.10
CA ASP A 64 -14.58 10.13 9.66
C ASP A 64 -13.31 9.40 9.17
N ASP A 65 -12.20 10.12 9.01
CA ASP A 65 -10.95 9.53 8.52
C ASP A 65 -10.30 8.61 9.55
N THR A 66 -9.82 7.46 9.09
CA THR A 66 -9.06 6.52 9.91
C THR A 66 -7.67 7.08 10.22
N ASP A 67 -7.09 7.87 9.32
CA ASP A 67 -5.75 8.42 9.46
C ASP A 67 -5.68 9.36 10.68
N LEU A 68 -6.74 10.14 10.92
CA LEU A 68 -6.91 10.94 12.13
C LEU A 68 -6.85 10.12 13.41
N LEU A 69 -7.56 8.99 13.48
CA LEU A 69 -7.50 8.11 14.66
C LEU A 69 -6.10 7.53 14.87
N ILE A 70 -5.45 7.09 13.80
CA ILE A 70 -4.09 6.54 13.85
C ILE A 70 -3.09 7.59 14.34
N LEU A 71 -3.19 8.82 13.83
CA LEU A 71 -2.38 9.96 14.26
C LEU A 71 -2.65 10.33 15.72
N LEU A 72 -3.91 10.34 16.17
CA LEU A 72 -4.26 10.59 17.57
C LEU A 72 -3.64 9.55 18.50
N LEU A 73 -3.70 8.26 18.16
CA LEU A 73 -3.10 7.18 18.96
C LEU A 73 -1.57 7.29 19.03
N HIS A 74 -0.94 7.82 17.98
CA HIS A 74 0.50 8.04 17.94
C HIS A 74 0.94 9.29 18.71
N LEU A 75 0.23 10.41 18.51
CA LEU A 75 0.61 11.74 19.02
C LEU A 75 0.11 11.99 20.45
N TYR A 76 -0.81 11.19 20.97
CA TYR A 76 -1.38 11.38 22.29
C TYR A 76 -0.30 11.41 23.38
N GLN A 77 -0.38 12.44 24.24
CA GLN A 77 0.54 12.63 25.37
C GLN A 77 -0.22 12.60 26.69
N CYS A 78 -1.23 13.46 26.83
CA CYS A 78 -2.02 13.60 28.05
C CYS A 78 -3.33 14.36 27.76
N GLY A 79 -4.17 14.48 28.80
CA GLY A 79 -5.40 15.27 28.76
C GLY A 79 -6.64 14.48 28.34
N GLU A 80 -7.79 15.15 28.38
CA GLU A 80 -9.06 14.55 28.01
C GLU A 80 -9.32 14.72 26.52
N LEU A 81 -8.81 13.78 25.72
CA LEU A 81 -8.95 13.76 24.27
C LEU A 81 -9.89 12.64 23.80
N TYR A 82 -10.87 13.00 22.99
CA TYR A 82 -11.83 12.08 22.41
C TYR A 82 -11.87 12.19 20.89
N PHE A 83 -12.14 11.06 20.23
CA PHE A 83 -12.45 11.00 18.80
C PHE A 83 -13.92 10.66 18.59
N MET A 84 -14.55 11.33 17.63
CA MET A 84 -15.96 11.13 17.28
C MET A 84 -16.13 11.18 15.75
N SER A 85 -16.81 10.18 15.20
CA SER A 85 -17.25 10.21 13.79
C SER A 85 -18.27 11.32 13.54
N GLU A 86 -18.33 11.81 12.31
CA GLU A 86 -19.27 12.88 11.96
C GLU A 86 -20.73 12.45 12.19
N PRO A 87 -21.58 13.31 12.78
CA PRO A 87 -22.99 13.00 12.98
C PRO A 87 -23.72 12.81 11.64
N ARG A 88 -24.24 11.61 11.38
CA ARG A 88 -25.04 11.34 10.16
C ARG A 88 -26.48 11.81 10.34
N LYS A 89 -27.00 12.54 9.34
CA LYS A 89 -28.36 13.13 9.34
C LYS A 89 -29.53 12.13 9.53
N SER A 90 -29.32 10.82 9.37
CA SER A 90 -30.38 9.81 9.43
C SER A 90 -30.43 8.99 10.73
N SER A 91 -29.52 9.22 11.69
CA SER A 91 -29.49 8.43 12.93
C SER A 91 -30.22 9.14 14.06
N SER A 92 -31.55 8.98 14.10
CA SER A 92 -32.44 9.56 15.12
C SER A 92 -32.24 9.02 16.55
N SER A 93 -31.31 8.09 16.80
CA SER A 93 -31.20 7.42 18.11
C SER A 93 -29.82 6.79 18.43
N SER A 94 -28.74 7.18 17.76
CA SER A 94 -27.41 6.66 18.10
C SER A 94 -26.72 7.62 19.07
N SER A 95 -26.64 7.22 20.35
CA SER A 95 -25.66 7.76 21.29
C SER A 95 -24.33 8.01 20.57
N HIS A 96 -23.88 9.26 20.54
CA HIS A 96 -22.60 9.61 19.92
C HIS A 96 -21.50 8.82 20.63
N LYS A 97 -20.86 7.89 19.91
CA LYS A 97 -19.80 7.06 20.49
C LYS A 97 -18.51 7.85 20.48
N TYR A 98 -18.17 8.41 21.64
CA TYR A 98 -16.87 9.02 21.87
C TYR A 98 -15.84 7.93 22.18
N LEU A 99 -14.75 7.89 21.43
CA LEU A 99 -13.58 7.08 21.75
C LEU A 99 -12.62 7.91 22.59
N ASN A 100 -12.42 7.55 23.85
CA ASN A 100 -11.38 8.19 24.68
C ASN A 100 -10.00 7.70 24.23
N ILE A 101 -9.18 8.61 23.70
CA ILE A 101 -7.87 8.28 23.14
C ILE A 101 -6.90 7.82 24.23
N GLY A 102 -6.88 8.49 25.39
CA GLY A 102 -6.04 8.07 26.51
C GLY A 102 -6.34 6.64 26.99
N ARG A 103 -7.62 6.25 27.05
CA ARG A 103 -8.03 4.87 27.38
C ARG A 103 -7.62 3.89 26.29
N ALA A 104 -7.76 4.26 25.01
CA ALA A 104 -7.32 3.41 23.90
C ALA A 104 -5.80 3.20 23.95
N CYS A 105 -5.02 4.25 24.16
CA CYS A 105 -3.57 4.18 24.38
C CYS A 105 -3.19 3.43 25.67
N GLY A 106 -4.05 3.37 26.69
CA GLY A 106 -3.81 2.56 27.89
C GLY A 106 -4.06 1.06 27.66
N ILE A 107 -4.95 0.70 26.74
CA ILE A 107 -5.21 -0.69 26.33
C ILE A 107 -4.13 -1.17 25.36
N LEU A 108 -3.70 -0.30 24.46
CA LEU A 108 -2.61 -0.58 23.53
C LEU A 108 -1.27 -0.41 24.24
N ALA A 109 -0.38 -1.41 24.18
CA ALA A 109 0.96 -1.24 24.74
C ALA A 109 1.72 -0.11 24.02
N GLN A 110 2.67 0.54 24.71
CA GLN A 110 3.47 1.64 24.15
C GLN A 110 4.24 1.22 22.88
N ASP A 111 4.67 -0.04 22.80
CA ASP A 111 5.32 -0.58 21.61
C ASP A 111 4.38 -0.66 20.40
N VAL A 112 3.07 -0.78 20.62
CA VAL A 112 2.06 -0.79 19.55
C VAL A 112 1.78 0.63 19.08
N THR A 113 1.51 1.56 20.00
CA THR A 113 1.23 2.97 19.66
C THR A 113 2.43 3.64 19.00
N SER A 114 3.65 3.31 19.42
CA SER A 114 4.86 3.84 18.80
C SER A 114 5.07 3.35 17.35
N ASN A 115 4.58 2.15 17.00
CA ASN A 115 4.70 1.56 15.66
C ASN A 115 3.40 1.61 14.84
N ILE A 116 2.37 2.33 15.32
CA ILE A 116 1.03 2.31 14.73
C ILE A 116 1.01 2.96 13.33
N LEU A 117 1.82 4.01 13.11
CA LEU A 117 1.94 4.69 11.81
C LEU A 117 2.39 3.71 10.72
N PHE A 118 3.49 2.98 10.96
CA PHE A 118 3.97 1.94 10.06
C PHE A 118 2.92 0.84 9.86
N THR A 119 2.31 0.38 10.95
CA THR A 119 1.32 -0.70 10.96
C THR A 119 0.11 -0.38 10.07
N HIS A 120 -0.30 0.87 10.03
CA HIS A 120 -1.37 1.38 9.18
C HIS A 120 -0.90 1.59 7.74
N ALA A 121 0.23 2.28 7.53
CA ALA A 121 0.75 2.60 6.20
C ALA A 121 1.14 1.36 5.38
N ILE A 122 1.71 0.31 6.00
CA ILE A 122 2.19 -0.88 5.27
C ILE A 122 1.07 -1.68 4.59
N LEU A 123 -0.16 -1.62 5.13
CA LEU A 123 -1.35 -2.26 4.54
C LEU A 123 -2.30 -1.28 3.83
N GLY A 124 -1.85 -0.06 3.59
CA GLY A 124 -2.54 0.94 2.79
C GLY A 124 -3.19 2.05 3.62
N CYS A 125 -2.78 3.28 3.36
CA CYS A 125 -3.48 4.52 3.63
C CYS A 125 -3.77 5.23 2.29
N ASP A 126 -4.06 6.53 2.31
CA ASP A 126 -4.39 7.29 1.10
C ASP A 126 -3.24 7.35 0.08
N THR A 127 -1.99 7.24 0.55
CA THR A 127 -0.78 7.36 -0.29
C THR A 127 -0.08 6.03 -0.55
N THR A 128 -0.49 4.94 0.10
CA THR A 128 0.15 3.63 -0.03
C THR A 128 -0.84 2.55 -0.44
N SER A 129 -0.35 1.54 -1.19
CA SER A 129 -1.21 0.48 -1.70
C SER A 129 -1.59 -0.52 -0.61
N ARG A 130 -2.74 -1.17 -0.75
CA ARG A 130 -3.12 -2.32 0.09
C ARG A 130 -2.69 -3.64 -0.53
N VAL A 131 -2.35 -4.61 0.31
CA VAL A 131 -2.12 -6.00 -0.11
C VAL A 131 -3.45 -6.74 -0.21
N PHE A 132 -3.75 -7.33 -1.37
CA PHE A 132 -5.01 -8.05 -1.57
C PHE A 132 -5.11 -9.26 -0.64
N GLY A 133 -6.27 -9.44 0.01
CA GLY A 133 -6.51 -10.55 0.93
C GLY A 133 -5.88 -10.38 2.33
N VAL A 134 -5.20 -9.26 2.60
CA VAL A 134 -4.61 -8.97 3.93
C VAL A 134 -5.31 -7.74 4.53
N GLY A 135 -6.00 -7.92 5.65
CA GLY A 135 -6.71 -6.84 6.35
C GLY A 135 -5.83 -6.14 7.40
N LYS A 136 -6.14 -4.88 7.72
CA LYS A 136 -5.40 -4.06 8.73
C LYS A 136 -5.31 -4.71 10.11
N SER A 137 -6.27 -5.55 10.49
CA SER A 137 -6.20 -6.33 11.73
C SER A 137 -5.01 -7.29 11.78
N VAL A 138 -4.50 -7.73 10.63
CA VAL A 138 -3.31 -8.61 10.56
C VAL A 138 -2.06 -7.86 11.02
N SER A 139 -1.83 -6.63 10.54
CA SER A 139 -0.67 -5.84 10.96
C SER A 139 -0.78 -5.44 12.43
N LEU A 140 -1.97 -5.07 12.91
CA LEU A 140 -2.22 -4.78 14.33
C LEU A 140 -1.89 -5.96 15.24
N ARG A 141 -2.30 -7.18 14.86
CA ARG A 141 -1.96 -8.39 15.60
C ARG A 141 -0.45 -8.68 15.55
N LEU A 142 0.18 -8.54 14.37
CA LEU A 142 1.62 -8.78 14.23
C LEU A 142 2.45 -7.81 15.08
N VAL A 143 2.10 -6.53 15.15
CA VAL A 143 2.81 -5.58 16.01
C VAL A 143 2.61 -5.89 17.50
N GLN A 144 1.48 -6.49 17.88
CA GLN A 144 1.23 -6.97 19.25
C GLN A 144 2.02 -8.24 19.60
N GLU A 145 2.08 -9.21 18.70
CA GLU A 145 2.54 -10.57 19.00
C GLU A 145 3.96 -10.88 18.53
N SER A 146 4.47 -10.20 17.49
CA SER A 146 5.74 -10.53 16.84
C SER A 146 6.85 -9.51 17.13
N PRO A 147 7.88 -9.88 17.93
CA PRO A 147 9.06 -9.05 18.10
C PRO A 147 9.78 -8.75 16.79
N ILE A 148 9.80 -9.72 15.87
CA ILE A 148 10.45 -9.58 14.56
C ILE A 148 9.75 -8.51 13.72
N PHE A 149 8.41 -8.49 13.72
CA PHE A 149 7.65 -7.46 13.02
C PHE A 149 7.86 -6.07 13.64
N ARG A 150 7.93 -5.98 14.97
CA ARG A 150 8.24 -4.72 15.68
C ARG A 150 9.64 -4.20 15.35
N GLU A 151 10.63 -5.07 15.25
CA GLU A 151 11.98 -4.70 14.84
C GLU A 151 11.95 -4.04 13.45
N GLN A 152 11.23 -4.63 12.49
CA GLN A 152 11.11 -4.06 11.15
C GLN A 152 10.37 -2.71 11.19
N ALA A 153 9.27 -2.62 11.93
CA ALA A 153 8.51 -1.37 12.11
C ALA A 153 9.38 -0.24 12.68
N SER A 154 10.31 -0.56 13.59
CA SER A 154 11.19 0.42 14.21
C SER A 154 12.13 1.08 13.22
N VAL A 155 12.54 0.38 12.15
CA VAL A 155 13.38 0.95 11.08
C VAL A 155 12.67 2.11 10.39
N PHE A 156 11.37 1.98 10.14
CA PHE A 156 10.58 3.00 9.42
C PHE A 156 10.40 4.30 10.20
N ARG A 157 10.65 4.28 11.52
CA ARG A 157 10.57 5.45 12.39
C ARG A 157 11.89 6.20 12.50
N LYS A 158 13.00 5.56 12.16
CA LYS A 158 14.34 6.17 12.27
C LYS A 158 14.55 7.15 11.12
N VAL A 159 14.74 8.42 11.46
CA VAL A 159 15.05 9.48 10.48
C VAL A 159 16.37 9.20 9.74
N SER A 160 17.30 8.50 10.37
CA SER A 160 18.60 8.14 9.80
C SER A 160 18.61 6.81 9.03
N ALA A 161 17.47 6.16 8.85
CA ALA A 161 17.41 4.87 8.15
C ALA A 161 17.80 5.04 6.68
N THR A 162 18.69 4.16 6.22
CA THR A 162 19.09 4.10 4.82
C THR A 162 18.02 3.41 3.97
N LYS A 163 18.05 3.66 2.65
CA LYS A 163 17.11 3.00 1.72
C LYS A 163 17.24 1.48 1.76
N ASP A 164 18.46 0.95 1.89
CA ASP A 164 18.70 -0.49 1.94
C ASP A 164 18.12 -1.13 3.21
N GLU A 165 18.27 -0.47 4.37
CA GLU A 165 17.64 -0.91 5.63
C GLU A 165 16.12 -0.93 5.52
N ILE A 166 15.53 0.12 4.92
CA ILE A 166 14.08 0.24 4.73
C ILE A 166 13.55 -0.83 3.80
N ILE A 167 14.26 -1.10 2.69
CA ILE A 167 13.90 -2.14 1.72
C ILE A 167 13.96 -3.52 2.37
N ALA A 168 15.05 -3.83 3.07
CA ALA A 168 15.22 -5.10 3.76
C ALA A 168 14.16 -5.31 4.86
N ALA A 169 13.91 -4.29 5.69
CA ALA A 169 12.90 -4.36 6.74
C ALA A 169 11.48 -4.50 6.15
N GLY A 170 11.21 -3.78 5.06
CA GLY A 170 9.96 -3.83 4.32
C GLY A 170 9.67 -5.20 3.71
N GLU A 171 10.66 -5.83 3.08
CA GLU A 171 10.55 -7.18 2.52
C GLU A 171 10.25 -8.21 3.61
N LYS A 172 10.98 -8.17 4.73
CA LYS A 172 10.77 -9.08 5.87
C LYS A 172 9.39 -8.88 6.51
N ALA A 173 8.96 -7.62 6.72
CA ALA A 173 7.63 -7.31 7.23
C ALA A 173 6.52 -7.79 6.27
N MET A 174 6.70 -7.61 4.97
CA MET A 174 5.76 -8.04 3.95
C MET A 174 5.64 -9.57 3.89
N GLY A 175 6.75 -10.30 4.06
CA GLY A 175 6.77 -11.76 4.19
C GLY A 175 5.88 -12.24 5.35
N LEU A 176 6.02 -11.62 6.53
CA LEU A 176 5.19 -11.91 7.70
C LEU A 176 3.71 -11.60 7.47
N LEU A 177 3.39 -10.44 6.87
CA LEU A 177 2.02 -10.04 6.52
C LEU A 177 1.38 -11.04 5.54
N CYS A 178 2.19 -11.54 4.62
CA CYS A 178 1.80 -12.57 3.66
C CYS A 178 1.85 -13.99 4.24
N LYS A 179 2.00 -14.18 5.56
CA LYS A 179 2.06 -15.48 6.24
C LYS A 179 3.17 -16.42 5.72
N GLY A 180 4.30 -15.86 5.33
CA GLY A 180 5.52 -16.62 5.02
C GLY A 180 6.30 -17.00 6.28
N GLY A 181 7.25 -17.93 6.13
CA GLY A 181 8.26 -18.21 7.15
C GLY A 181 9.22 -17.03 7.33
N VAL A 182 9.91 -16.99 8.47
CA VAL A 182 10.83 -15.89 8.84
C VAL A 182 12.02 -15.77 7.87
N THR A 183 12.44 -16.89 7.29
CA THR A 183 13.57 -16.98 6.35
C THR A 183 13.14 -17.02 4.89
N ASP A 184 11.83 -17.09 4.60
CA ASP A 184 11.34 -17.15 3.22
C ASP A 184 11.57 -15.80 2.53
N SER A 185 12.18 -15.81 1.35
CA SER A 185 12.12 -14.64 0.48
C SER A 185 10.71 -14.44 -0.07
N LEU A 186 10.34 -13.22 -0.44
CA LEU A 186 9.03 -12.97 -1.04
C LEU A 186 8.84 -13.74 -2.35
N ASN A 187 9.90 -13.90 -3.13
CA ASN A 187 9.88 -14.66 -4.38
C ASN A 187 9.65 -16.16 -4.13
N GLU A 188 10.30 -16.76 -3.13
CA GLU A 188 10.03 -18.14 -2.72
C GLU A 188 8.59 -18.32 -2.24
N LEU A 189 8.10 -17.40 -1.39
CA LEU A 189 6.72 -17.45 -0.91
C LEU A 189 5.73 -17.34 -2.08
N ARG A 190 6.05 -16.49 -3.07
CA ARG A 190 5.25 -16.30 -4.28
C ARG A 190 5.23 -17.58 -5.13
N LEU A 191 6.36 -18.24 -5.29
CA LEU A 191 6.48 -19.51 -6.00
C LEU A 191 5.70 -20.63 -5.30
N LYS A 192 5.88 -20.78 -3.97
CA LYS A 192 5.12 -21.75 -3.15
C LYS A 192 3.60 -21.56 -3.29
N ARG A 193 3.13 -20.30 -3.23
CA ARG A 193 1.71 -19.95 -3.43
C ARG A 193 1.22 -20.27 -4.83
N PHE A 194 2.02 -19.99 -5.84
CA PHE A 194 1.70 -20.30 -7.23
C PHE A 194 1.54 -21.81 -7.44
N HIS A 195 2.51 -22.62 -7.00
CA HIS A 195 2.41 -24.08 -7.09
C HIS A 195 1.16 -24.62 -6.39
N ALA A 196 0.87 -24.15 -5.17
CA ALA A 196 -0.34 -24.57 -4.46
C ALA A 196 -1.63 -24.26 -5.23
N GLN A 197 -1.71 -23.09 -5.89
CA GLN A 197 -2.86 -22.71 -6.70
C GLN A 197 -2.98 -23.51 -8.00
N VAL A 198 -1.86 -23.84 -8.66
CA VAL A 198 -1.84 -24.70 -9.84
C VAL A 198 -2.38 -26.09 -9.49
N THR A 199 -1.97 -26.65 -8.35
CA THR A 199 -2.35 -28.01 -7.95
C THR A 199 -3.83 -28.14 -7.54
N ASP A 200 -4.47 -27.09 -7.02
CA ASP A 200 -5.89 -27.13 -6.58
C ASP A 200 -6.90 -27.06 -7.76
N ASN A 201 -6.45 -26.88 -9.03
CA ASN A 201 -7.22 -27.02 -10.29
C ASN A 201 -8.59 -26.30 -10.41
N LYS A 202 -8.99 -25.47 -9.46
CA LYS A 202 -10.37 -24.96 -9.37
C LYS A 202 -10.64 -23.63 -10.05
N THR A 203 -9.63 -22.80 -10.35
CA THR A 203 -9.84 -21.48 -10.97
C THR A 203 -8.60 -20.96 -11.71
N ALA A 204 -8.80 -19.96 -12.57
CA ALA A 204 -7.72 -19.18 -13.15
C ALA A 204 -6.89 -18.50 -12.06
N ILE A 205 -5.56 -18.58 -12.19
CA ILE A 205 -4.63 -17.95 -11.24
C ILE A 205 -4.69 -16.44 -11.43
N HIS A 206 -5.19 -15.74 -10.42
CA HIS A 206 -5.19 -14.28 -10.40
C HIS A 206 -3.92 -13.77 -9.69
N PRO A 207 -3.05 -12.99 -10.36
CA PRO A 207 -1.80 -12.50 -9.77
C PRO A 207 -1.97 -11.73 -8.45
N ARG A 208 -3.13 -11.09 -8.23
CA ARG A 208 -3.47 -10.41 -6.97
C ARG A 208 -3.53 -11.35 -5.75
N ASN A 209 -3.72 -12.66 -5.96
CA ASN A 209 -3.78 -13.65 -4.89
C ASN A 209 -2.38 -14.12 -4.46
N LEU A 210 -1.33 -13.68 -5.17
CA LEU A 210 0.05 -13.98 -4.85
C LEU A 210 0.65 -12.84 -4.00
N PRO A 211 1.61 -13.12 -3.10
CA PRO A 211 2.40 -12.08 -2.44
C PRO A 211 3.01 -11.10 -3.45
N PRO A 212 3.21 -9.82 -3.12
CA PRO A 212 3.91 -8.89 -3.99
C PRO A 212 5.34 -9.38 -4.31
N THR A 213 5.90 -8.93 -5.43
CA THR A 213 7.31 -9.20 -5.77
C THR A 213 8.24 -8.41 -4.85
N SER A 214 9.51 -8.82 -4.74
CA SER A 214 10.52 -8.05 -3.99
C SER A 214 10.68 -6.64 -4.57
N SER A 215 10.67 -6.49 -5.91
CA SER A 215 10.74 -5.18 -6.57
C SER A 215 9.55 -4.27 -6.24
N SER A 216 8.32 -4.77 -6.31
CA SER A 216 7.15 -3.98 -5.91
C SER A 216 7.14 -3.66 -4.42
N THR A 217 7.61 -4.58 -3.58
CA THR A 217 7.72 -4.35 -2.14
C THR A 217 8.75 -3.28 -1.82
N LYS A 218 9.92 -3.27 -2.49
CA LYS A 218 10.93 -2.21 -2.39
C LYS A 218 10.32 -0.82 -2.52
N PHE A 219 9.62 -0.54 -3.63
CA PHE A 219 9.04 0.80 -3.82
C PHE A 219 7.85 1.08 -2.91
N HIS A 220 7.07 0.06 -2.54
CA HIS A 220 6.02 0.21 -1.53
C HIS A 220 6.62 0.60 -0.18
N SER A 221 7.71 -0.03 0.24
CA SER A 221 8.41 0.29 1.49
C SER A 221 8.99 1.70 1.48
N LEU A 222 9.56 2.17 0.37
CA LEU A 222 10.02 3.56 0.27
C LEU A 222 8.87 4.56 0.48
N ARG A 223 7.70 4.32 -0.11
CA ARG A 223 6.53 5.19 0.08
C ARG A 223 5.95 5.10 1.49
N VAL A 224 5.93 3.91 2.08
CA VAL A 224 5.53 3.73 3.49
C VAL A 224 6.46 4.51 4.41
N TYR A 225 7.77 4.47 4.16
CA TYR A 225 8.73 5.28 4.91
C TYR A 225 8.46 6.77 4.76
N HIS A 226 8.32 7.25 3.52
CA HIS A 226 7.97 8.64 3.23
C HIS A 226 6.73 9.11 4.01
N GLN A 227 5.65 8.33 3.96
CA GLN A 227 4.42 8.66 4.68
C GLN A 227 4.60 8.68 6.21
N VAL A 228 5.31 7.70 6.77
CA VAL A 228 5.58 7.64 8.21
C VAL A 228 6.41 8.84 8.65
N GLN A 229 7.41 9.23 7.87
CA GLN A 229 8.26 10.38 8.16
C GLN A 229 7.48 11.70 8.06
N GLU A 230 6.63 11.87 7.04
CA GLU A 230 5.75 13.03 6.90
C GLU A 230 4.81 13.18 8.10
N TRP A 231 4.16 12.09 8.54
CA TRP A 231 3.33 12.07 9.75
C TRP A 231 4.10 12.37 11.03
N MET A 232 5.41 12.08 11.06
CA MET A 232 6.31 12.43 12.17
C MET A 232 6.88 13.85 12.07
N GLY A 233 6.53 14.61 11.02
CA GLY A 233 6.97 15.99 10.80
C GLY A 233 8.29 16.14 10.05
N ASN A 234 8.78 15.07 9.42
CA ASN A 234 10.00 15.09 8.61
C ASN A 234 9.63 15.18 7.13
N SER A 235 9.80 16.36 6.54
CA SER A 235 9.52 16.56 5.11
C SER A 235 10.64 15.96 4.26
N LEU A 236 10.28 14.99 3.42
CA LEU A 236 11.19 14.27 2.52
C LEU A 236 10.77 14.46 1.06
N PRO A 237 11.72 14.59 0.12
CA PRO A 237 11.40 14.78 -1.31
C PRO A 237 10.76 13.52 -1.90
N PRO A 238 9.47 13.50 -2.29
CA PRO A 238 8.76 12.28 -2.65
C PRO A 238 9.43 11.48 -3.79
N GLU A 239 10.07 12.16 -4.74
CA GLU A 239 10.76 11.56 -5.89
C GLU A 239 11.93 10.65 -5.50
N GLU A 240 12.52 10.87 -4.32
CA GLU A 240 13.57 10.00 -3.80
C GLU A 240 13.01 8.74 -3.11
N TRP A 241 11.71 8.71 -2.85
CA TRP A 241 11.04 7.73 -1.99
C TRP A 241 9.90 6.97 -2.69
N GLY A 242 10.13 6.62 -3.95
CA GLY A 242 9.25 5.70 -4.70
C GLY A 242 8.07 6.37 -5.40
N TRP A 243 8.15 7.69 -5.60
CA TRP A 243 7.28 8.47 -6.47
C TRP A 243 8.05 9.00 -7.69
N ARG A 244 7.33 9.33 -8.76
CA ARG A 244 7.83 10.09 -9.90
C ARG A 244 6.80 11.12 -10.32
N ILE A 245 7.24 12.24 -10.90
CA ILE A 245 6.32 13.24 -11.44
C ILE A 245 5.99 12.91 -12.90
N GLN A 246 4.70 12.89 -13.22
CA GLN A 246 4.20 12.78 -14.58
C GLN A 246 3.04 13.76 -14.76
N ASP A 247 3.13 14.65 -15.74
CA ASP A 247 2.12 15.68 -16.02
C ASP A 247 1.74 16.52 -14.79
N GLY A 248 2.73 16.86 -13.94
CA GLY A 248 2.52 17.63 -12.70
C GLY A 248 1.90 16.84 -11.55
N HIS A 249 1.74 15.52 -11.68
CA HIS A 249 1.17 14.65 -10.64
C HIS A 249 2.18 13.63 -10.15
N PHE A 250 2.13 13.30 -8.85
CA PHE A 250 2.91 12.20 -8.29
C PHE A 250 2.27 10.85 -8.67
N ILE A 251 3.06 10.02 -9.34
CA ILE A 251 2.70 8.66 -9.72
C ILE A 251 3.61 7.67 -8.97
N PRO A 252 3.08 6.62 -8.34
CA PRO A 252 3.90 5.66 -7.64
C PRO A 252 4.75 4.84 -8.62
N ILE A 253 6.01 4.62 -8.28
CA ILE A 253 6.87 3.65 -8.96
C ILE A 253 6.43 2.26 -8.47
N HIS A 254 5.92 1.43 -9.38
CA HIS A 254 5.33 0.13 -9.01
C HIS A 254 6.36 -1.00 -8.96
N SER A 255 7.41 -0.91 -9.78
CA SER A 255 8.41 -1.94 -10.00
C SER A 255 9.53 -1.34 -10.85
N ASP A 256 10.76 -1.82 -10.68
CA ASP A 256 11.91 -1.61 -11.58
C ASP A 256 12.16 -2.83 -12.49
N GLN A 257 11.27 -3.82 -12.43
CA GLN A 257 11.29 -5.01 -13.29
C GLN A 257 10.14 -5.00 -14.29
N ASP A 258 10.39 -5.60 -15.46
CA ASP A 258 9.37 -5.85 -16.47
C ASP A 258 8.25 -6.76 -15.92
N PRO A 259 6.99 -6.59 -16.39
CA PRO A 259 5.85 -7.38 -15.90
C PRO A 259 6.02 -8.90 -16.08
N ALA A 260 6.82 -9.32 -17.05
CA ALA A 260 7.22 -10.70 -17.30
C ALA A 260 8.54 -10.70 -18.10
N PRO A 261 9.32 -11.79 -18.07
CA PRO A 261 10.42 -11.99 -18.99
C PRO A 261 10.03 -11.71 -20.44
N GLN A 262 10.94 -11.08 -21.20
CA GLN A 262 10.66 -10.64 -22.56
C GLN A 262 10.14 -11.76 -23.47
N PHE A 263 10.70 -12.98 -23.37
CA PHE A 263 10.23 -14.13 -24.14
C PHE A 263 8.77 -14.54 -23.86
N LEU A 264 8.24 -14.22 -22.66
CA LEU A 264 6.82 -14.45 -22.32
C LEU A 264 5.91 -13.33 -22.85
N LEU A 265 6.39 -12.09 -22.90
CA LEU A 265 5.67 -10.97 -23.51
C LEU A 265 5.61 -11.13 -25.03
N GLU A 266 6.70 -11.65 -25.60
CA GLU A 266 6.85 -12.01 -27.01
C GLU A 266 6.34 -13.42 -27.29
N LEU A 267 5.59 -14.07 -26.38
CA LEU A 267 5.13 -15.46 -26.54
C LEU A 267 4.20 -15.60 -27.75
N VAL A 268 4.81 -15.83 -28.90
CA VAL A 268 4.15 -16.18 -30.14
C VAL A 268 3.71 -17.62 -30.02
N ARG A 269 2.40 -17.84 -29.97
CA ARG A 269 1.82 -19.20 -29.99
C ARG A 269 1.44 -19.54 -31.42
N CYS A 270 1.95 -20.64 -31.93
CA CYS A 270 1.47 -21.17 -33.20
C CYS A 270 0.19 -22.00 -33.02
N LYS A 271 -0.60 -22.07 -34.09
CA LYS A 271 -1.75 -22.99 -34.24
C LYS A 271 -1.49 -24.01 -35.36
N CYS A 272 -0.22 -24.34 -35.58
CA CYS A 272 0.20 -25.20 -36.69
C CYS A 272 -0.29 -26.63 -36.47
N LYS A 273 -1.10 -27.13 -37.41
CA LYS A 273 -1.60 -28.52 -37.39
C LYS A 273 -0.69 -29.51 -38.12
N SER A 274 0.06 -29.02 -39.11
CA SER A 274 0.88 -29.82 -40.02
C SER A 274 2.38 -29.81 -39.66
N GLY A 275 2.71 -29.52 -38.40
CA GLY A 275 4.08 -29.42 -37.92
C GLY A 275 4.70 -28.03 -38.08
N CYS A 276 5.78 -27.79 -37.32
CA CYS A 276 6.44 -26.48 -37.21
C CYS A 276 7.76 -26.39 -37.98
N SER A 277 7.93 -27.23 -39.01
CA SER A 277 9.17 -27.39 -39.78
C SER A 277 9.40 -26.34 -40.87
N THR A 278 8.57 -25.30 -40.99
CA THR A 278 8.72 -24.24 -42.00
C THR A 278 8.46 -22.86 -41.42
N MET A 279 8.88 -21.80 -42.14
CA MET A 279 8.57 -20.39 -41.80
C MET A 279 7.08 -20.03 -41.88
N ARG A 280 6.21 -20.99 -42.19
CA ARG A 280 4.76 -20.87 -42.01
C ARG A 280 4.36 -20.89 -40.53
N CYS A 281 5.20 -21.49 -39.67
CA CYS A 281 5.04 -21.40 -38.22
C CYS A 281 5.40 -19.99 -37.72
N PRO A 282 4.48 -19.28 -37.04
CA PRO A 282 4.77 -17.97 -36.47
C PRO A 282 5.93 -17.97 -35.47
N CYS A 283 6.04 -19.00 -34.62
CA CYS A 283 7.15 -19.13 -33.66
C CYS A 283 8.48 -19.14 -34.40
N ARG A 284 8.62 -20.06 -35.36
CA ARG A 284 9.84 -20.21 -36.16
C ARG A 284 10.15 -18.99 -37.02
N ARG A 285 9.13 -18.32 -37.58
CA ARG A 285 9.30 -17.10 -38.37
C ARG A 285 9.93 -15.97 -37.55
N GLN A 286 9.60 -15.92 -36.26
CA GLN A 286 10.14 -14.95 -35.31
C GLN A 286 11.42 -15.44 -34.63
N GLY A 287 11.99 -16.58 -35.06
CA GLY A 287 13.18 -17.16 -34.46
C GLY A 287 12.97 -17.77 -33.08
N LEU A 288 11.72 -18.05 -32.69
CA LEU A 288 11.36 -18.62 -31.38
C LEU A 288 11.06 -20.12 -31.48
N ASP A 289 11.40 -20.86 -30.42
CA ASP A 289 10.98 -22.25 -30.23
C ASP A 289 9.48 -22.34 -29.87
N CYS A 290 8.81 -23.36 -30.37
CA CYS A 290 7.45 -23.70 -29.98
C CYS A 290 7.46 -24.27 -28.56
N THR A 291 6.64 -23.68 -27.69
CA THR A 291 6.45 -24.14 -26.30
C THR A 291 5.17 -24.96 -26.15
N LEU A 292 4.97 -25.58 -24.98
CA LEU A 292 3.71 -26.28 -24.61
C LEU A 292 2.48 -25.37 -24.64
N ALA A 293 2.67 -24.04 -24.68
CA ALA A 293 1.59 -23.08 -24.85
C ALA A 293 1.05 -23.02 -26.30
N CYS A 294 1.73 -23.63 -27.28
CA CYS A 294 1.25 -23.76 -28.65
C CYS A 294 0.15 -24.83 -28.75
N LEU A 295 -1.01 -24.45 -29.30
CA LEU A 295 -2.28 -25.20 -29.16
C LEU A 295 -2.22 -26.67 -29.61
N GLU A 296 -1.46 -26.95 -30.67
CA GLU A 296 -1.44 -28.27 -31.35
C GLU A 296 -0.04 -28.92 -31.35
N CYS A 297 0.93 -28.33 -30.63
CA CYS A 297 2.30 -28.84 -30.56
C CYS A 297 2.46 -29.80 -29.37
N ARG A 298 1.81 -30.96 -29.43
CA ARG A 298 1.88 -31.99 -28.37
C ARG A 298 2.85 -33.10 -28.79
N GLY A 299 4.11 -33.02 -28.36
CA GLY A 299 5.09 -34.11 -28.42
C GLY A 299 5.79 -34.38 -29.77
N ALA A 300 5.28 -33.88 -30.90
CA ALA A 300 5.90 -34.06 -32.23
C ALA A 300 6.16 -32.73 -32.95
N CYS A 301 6.56 -31.69 -32.21
CA CYS A 301 6.85 -30.39 -32.78
C CYS A 301 8.30 -30.32 -33.29
N ALA A 302 8.49 -30.15 -34.60
CA ALA A 302 9.81 -29.98 -35.22
C ALA A 302 10.53 -28.66 -34.89
N ASN A 303 9.97 -27.82 -34.01
CA ASN A 303 10.51 -26.52 -33.59
C ASN A 303 10.50 -26.41 -32.05
N MET A 304 10.55 -27.52 -31.33
CA MET A 304 10.68 -27.54 -29.86
C MET A 304 12.16 -27.56 -29.47
N CYS A 305 12.53 -26.84 -28.42
CA CYS A 305 13.87 -26.89 -27.83
C CYS A 305 14.10 -28.25 -27.15
N SER A 306 15.25 -28.87 -27.37
CA SER A 306 15.64 -30.14 -26.75
C SER A 306 16.28 -30.00 -25.35
N HIS A 307 16.30 -28.80 -24.77
CA HIS A 307 16.90 -28.52 -23.45
C HIS A 307 15.89 -28.58 -22.29
N HIS A 308 15.08 -29.62 -22.26
CA HIS A 308 14.52 -30.13 -21.01
C HIS A 308 15.04 -31.56 -20.84
N GLN A 309 16.35 -31.68 -20.62
CA GLN A 309 16.87 -32.85 -19.92
C GLN A 309 16.65 -32.58 -18.44
N ASP A 310 16.05 -33.57 -17.79
CA ASP A 310 15.80 -33.63 -16.36
C ASP A 310 17.05 -33.25 -15.56
N ASP A 311 16.99 -32.16 -14.80
CA ASP A 311 17.74 -32.07 -13.54
C ASP A 311 16.97 -32.86 -12.47
N SER A 312 16.76 -34.15 -12.73
CA SER A 312 16.58 -35.15 -11.70
C SER A 312 17.97 -35.67 -11.36
N GLU A 313 18.74 -34.89 -10.63
CA GLU A 313 19.79 -35.47 -9.81
C GLU A 313 19.10 -36.03 -8.56
N ASP A 314 18.93 -37.35 -8.59
CA ASP A 314 18.64 -38.18 -7.43
C ASP A 314 19.58 -37.81 -6.28
N ILE A 315 19.01 -37.38 -5.16
CA ILE A 315 19.70 -37.35 -3.87
C ILE A 315 19.22 -38.57 -3.10
N GLU A 316 20.07 -39.59 -3.04
CA GLU A 316 20.10 -40.57 -1.94
C GLU A 316 20.37 -39.88 -0.59
#